data_AF-F8B6Q4-F1
#
_entry.id   AF-F8B6Q4-F1
#
_cell.length_a   1.000
_cell.length_b   1.000
_cell.length_c   1.000
_cell.angle_alpha   90.00
_cell.angle_beta   90.00
_cell.angle_gamma   90.00
#
_symmetry.space_group_name_H-M   'P 1'
#
loop_
_entity.id
_entity.type
_entity.pdbx_description
1 polymer ?
#
loop_
_entity_poly.entity_id
_entity_poly.type
_entity_poly.pdbx_seq_one_letter_code
_entity_poly.pdbx_strand_id
1 'polypeptide(L)' 'MPGKHHGPKWDGYSRTIHYEISGAGRIDYQYCSATTEGADGDAHAVVKILTIDLTSH' A
#
# COMPACT_ATOMS: atom_id res chain seq x y z
N MET A 1 -6.01 6.38 -23.62
CA MET A 1 -4.77 6.57 -22.83
C MET A 1 -4.92 5.73 -21.57
N PRO A 2 -4.08 4.72 -21.31
CA PRO A 2 -4.24 3.89 -20.12
C PRO A 2 -4.14 4.76 -18.88
N GLY A 3 -5.13 4.63 -17.99
CA GLY A 3 -5.39 5.54 -16.87
C GLY A 3 -4.15 5.80 -16.02
N LYS A 4 -3.81 7.08 -15.90
CA LYS A 4 -2.86 7.63 -14.95
C LYS A 4 -3.41 7.42 -13.54
N HIS A 5 -3.41 6.22 -12.96
CA HIS A 5 -3.76 6.06 -11.54
C HIS A 5 -3.23 4.73 -10.97
N HIS A 6 -2.54 4.85 -9.82
CA HIS A 6 -2.12 3.79 -8.88
C HIS A 6 -0.81 3.02 -9.13
N GLY A 7 0.22 3.68 -9.70
CA GLY A 7 1.59 3.17 -9.63
C GLY A 7 2.12 3.08 -8.19
N PRO A 8 3.20 2.30 -7.96
CA PRO A 8 3.85 2.23 -6.65
C PRO A 8 4.33 3.62 -6.21
N LYS A 9 4.18 3.93 -4.92
CA LYS A 9 4.62 5.22 -4.36
C LYS A 9 6.13 5.23 -4.10
N TRP A 10 6.70 4.06 -3.87
CA TRP A 10 8.13 3.85 -3.65
C TRP A 10 8.64 2.73 -4.56
N ASP A 11 9.93 2.78 -4.90
CA ASP A 11 10.53 1.74 -5.74
C ASP A 11 10.53 0.37 -5.02
N GLY A 12 10.34 -0.70 -5.79
CA GLY A 12 10.22 -2.06 -5.26
C GLY A 12 8.90 -2.37 -4.53
N TYR A 13 7.98 -1.41 -4.42
CA TYR A 13 6.63 -1.67 -3.89
C TYR A 13 5.67 -2.11 -5.00
N SER A 14 4.61 -2.81 -4.60
CA SER A 14 3.50 -3.14 -5.47
C SER A 14 2.75 -1.89 -5.93
N ARG A 15 1.93 -2.03 -6.98
CA ARG A 15 0.82 -1.10 -7.24
C ARG A 15 -0.04 -0.94 -5.97
N THR A 16 -0.76 0.17 -5.87
CA THR A 16 -1.73 0.34 -4.78
C THR A 16 -2.81 -0.74 -4.87
N ILE A 17 -3.05 -1.40 -3.75
CA ILE A 17 -4.09 -2.40 -3.57
C ILE A 17 -5.22 -1.74 -2.81
N HIS A 18 -6.43 -1.82 -3.36
CA HIS A 18 -7.67 -1.33 -2.75
C HIS A 18 -8.38 -2.50 -2.10
N TYR A 19 -8.47 -2.51 -0.77
CA TYR A 19 -9.11 -3.56 0.00
C TYR A 19 -10.34 -3.01 0.71
N GLU A 20 -11.51 -3.52 0.34
CA GLU A 20 -12.77 -3.19 0.98
C GLU A 20 -12.91 -3.97 2.30
N ILE A 21 -13.08 -3.24 3.39
CA ILE A 21 -13.50 -3.80 4.67
C ILE A 21 -15.02 -3.85 4.66
N SER A 22 -15.57 -5.06 4.59
CA SER A 22 -17.02 -5.31 4.54
C SER A 22 -17.79 -4.49 5.58
N GLY A 23 -18.58 -3.53 5.11
CA GLY A 23 -19.46 -2.68 5.92
C GLY A 23 -18.74 -1.65 6.81
N ALA A 24 -17.43 -1.44 6.66
CA ALA A 24 -16.65 -0.58 7.55
C ALA A 24 -15.75 0.44 6.83
N GLY A 25 -15.47 0.25 5.53
CA GLY A 25 -14.69 1.22 4.74
C GLY A 25 -13.67 0.57 3.82
N ARG A 26 -12.61 1.29 3.45
CA ARG A 26 -11.55 0.86 2.52
C ARG A 26 -10.16 1.13 3.08
N ILE A 27 -9.24 0.21 2.83
CA ILE A 27 -7.80 0.39 3.06
C ILE A 27 -7.10 0.37 1.71
N ASP A 28 -6.31 1.41 1.45
CA ASP A 28 -5.38 1.41 0.32
C ASP A 28 -3.97 1.16 0.85
N TYR A 29 -3.28 0.16 0.32
CA TYR A 29 -1.94 -0.21 0.79
C TYR A 29 -1.02 -0.65 -0.35
N GLN A 30 0.28 -0.70 -0.06
CA GLN A 30 1.30 -1.26 -0.94
C GLN A 30 2.17 -2.25 -0.17
N TYR A 31 2.62 -3.29 -0.87
CA TYR A 31 3.48 -4.34 -0.32
C TYR A 31 4.87 -4.28 -0.93
N CYS A 32 5.90 -4.56 -0.13
CA CYS A 32 7.26 -4.82 -0.61
C CYS A 32 7.84 -5.99 0.18
N SER A 33 8.50 -6.92 -0.49
CA SER A 33 9.07 -8.13 0.15
C SER A 33 10.44 -7.91 0.80
N ALA A 34 11.13 -6.81 0.47
CA ALA A 34 12.51 -6.56 0.86
C ALA A 34 12.74 -5.08 1.19
N THR A 35 11.91 -4.50 2.05
CA THR A 35 12.12 -3.13 2.54
C THR A 35 13.15 -3.13 3.65
N THR A 36 14.03 -2.12 3.62
CA THR A 36 14.93 -1.78 4.72
C THR A 36 14.48 -0.43 5.28
N GLU A 37 14.04 -0.41 6.54
CA GLU A 37 13.67 0.82 7.26
C GLU A 37 14.87 1.29 8.09
N GLY A 38 15.36 2.50 7.82
CA GLY A 38 16.58 3.02 8.45
C GLY A 38 17.87 2.49 7.84
N ALA A 39 19.02 2.99 8.33
CA ALA A 39 20.34 2.68 7.76
C ALA A 39 20.81 1.25 8.08
N ASP A 40 20.37 0.69 9.20
CA ASP A 40 20.89 -0.57 9.76
C ASP A 40 19.83 -1.69 9.83
N GLY A 41 18.68 -1.52 9.16
CA GLY A 41 17.60 -2.50 9.18
C GLY A 41 17.83 -3.68 8.23
N ASP A 42 17.53 -4.90 8.68
CA ASP A 42 17.48 -6.06 7.79
C ASP A 42 16.33 -5.93 6.79
N ALA A 43 16.55 -6.40 5.56
CA ALA A 43 15.50 -6.42 4.55
C ALA A 43 14.36 -7.37 4.97
N HIS A 44 13.14 -6.86 5.02
CA HIS A 44 11.96 -7.64 5.42
C HIS A 44 10.71 -7.24 4.65
N ALA A 45 9.71 -8.12 4.72
CA ALA A 45 8.42 -7.89 4.09
C ALA A 45 7.60 -6.85 4.86
N VAL A 46 7.12 -5.82 4.16
CA VAL A 46 6.38 -4.70 4.74
C VAL A 46 5.10 -4.45 3.95
N VAL A 47 4.02 -4.15 4.67
CA VAL A 47 2.81 -3.53 4.13
C VAL A 47 2.75 -2.09 4.61
N LYS A 48 2.72 -1.14 3.68
CA LYS A 48 2.52 0.28 3.99
C LYS A 48 1.08 0.66 3.68
N ILE A 49 0.35 1.05 4.71
CA ILE A 49 -0.98 1.64 4.58
C ILE A 49 -0.82 3.08 4.08
N LEU A 50 -1.49 3.40 2.98
CA LEU A 50 -1.51 4.74 2.40
C LEU A 50 -2.67 5.55 2.94
N THR A 51 -3.85 4.94 2.96
CA THR A 51 -5.11 5.56 3.39
C THR A 51 -6.01 4.53 4.04
N ILE A 52 -6.74 4.97 5.06
CA ILE A 52 -7.87 4.26 5.64
C ILE A 52 -9.06 5.21 5.52
N ASP A 53 -10.05 4.78 4.74
CA ASP A 53 -11.32 5.45 4.58
C ASP A 53 -12.36 4.66 5.38
N LEU A 54 -12.95 5.27 6.41
CA LEU A 54 -13.98 4.63 7.25
C LEU A 54 -15.39 5.04 6.86
N THR A 55 -15.54 5.81 5.79
CA THR A 55 -16.85 6.23 5.31
C THR A 55 -17.52 5.02 4.69
N SER A 56 -18.49 4.44 5.41
CA SER A 56 -19.37 3.42 4.87
C SER A 56 -20.22 4.05 3.77
N HIS A 57 -20.29 3.37 2.63
CA HIS A 57 -21.19 3.72 1.54
C HIS A 57 -22.66 3.42 1.91
#